data_AF-A0A1V5ILN1-F1
#
_entry.id   AF-A0A1V5ILN1-F1
#
_cell.length_a   1.000
_cell.length_b   1.000
_cell.length_c   1.000
_cell.angle_alpha   90.00
_cell.angle_beta   90.00
_cell.angle_gamma   90.00
#
_symmetry.space_group_name_H-M   'P 1'
#
loop_
_entity.id
_entity.type
_entity.pdbx_description
1 polymer ?
#
loop_
_entity_poly.entity_id
_entity_poly.type
_entity_poly.pdbx_seq_one_letter_code
_entity_poly.pdbx_strand_id
1 'polypeptide(L)'
;MTGMALNVGILTPFLWSTPSAVNEQVAALAERLTATGHRATVIAPSADRQAVDEAHRRVRAMLTGERARVFLPDEPYPRFFFAGATYAVRESRSLKLIAAPPELIANIDALLEAEDFDLVHLNEPFVPGLGWSALRHAGCPLVATFHANPEKMRPFWSTRPRLRRLFDSLDAAIASSVATRDMAALTFPGAYRVIPPGVDFRVFHPDGQRPPGPPRLVFAGGARRRKGLGVLLRALRLLGDDHPGAVLDVCGDDLQERRYARLVPSAWEGRVRFHGRVPRVAVAGLLRGADVFCAPSFGPESAGVGLLEAMASGAVVLASDIPGYDEVVLNEGTGLLVPPRDAPALAAALSRLLGDAELRRRLAGHALRAVRRYDLDRVAGEVLEVYEEVASRRRHPLPRRRRQQRELFADFHIHSHHSKDCTMPVADILQRAREVGLDVVAITDHDSAEGGLEARELADRYGVRVVVGEEVKTSEGEVIGLFLERTIPGGMSFADTIAAIKEQGGIVYLPHPFDRLHTVPSPAVLRANVADIDVVEVFNSRLAFPGFNELAERFARRYRLPAAAGSDAHVLPGIGTTLCGMDDFTGPDDFARALAESRIVRRPRSRLYLQSLKLLQTTMAGVSRGEGQVEPPA
;
A
#
# COMPACT_ATOMS: atom_id res chain seq x y z
N MET A 1 -12.41 10.61 -20.51
CA MET A 1 -12.97 9.41 -19.85
C MET A 1 -13.21 9.80 -18.41
N THR A 2 -14.46 9.96 -17.98
CA THR A 2 -14.77 10.26 -16.58
C THR A 2 -14.55 8.99 -15.76
N GLY A 3 -13.39 8.87 -15.11
CA GLY A 3 -13.12 7.79 -14.16
C GLY A 3 -14.18 7.76 -13.05
N MET A 4 -14.40 6.59 -12.43
CA MET A 4 -15.27 6.50 -11.27
C MET A 4 -14.78 7.43 -10.15
N ALA A 5 -15.71 8.15 -9.51
CA ALA A 5 -15.42 8.86 -8.29
C ALA A 5 -14.98 7.85 -7.21
N LEU A 6 -13.76 8.06 -6.68
CA LEU A 6 -13.14 7.16 -5.69
C LEU A 6 -13.43 7.65 -4.27
N ASN A 7 -13.65 6.74 -3.34
CA ASN A 7 -13.64 7.02 -1.90
C ASN A 7 -12.30 6.61 -1.28
N VAL A 8 -11.47 7.60 -0.93
CA VAL A 8 -10.07 7.40 -0.52
C VAL A 8 -9.88 7.78 0.95
N GLY A 9 -9.36 6.84 1.74
CA GLY A 9 -8.84 7.12 3.09
C GLY A 9 -7.36 7.50 3.02
N ILE A 10 -6.95 8.67 3.50
CA ILE A 10 -5.54 9.12 3.48
C ILE A 10 -5.03 9.17 4.92
N LEU A 11 -4.16 8.24 5.28
CA LEU A 11 -3.64 8.10 6.64
C LEU A 11 -2.26 8.71 6.77
N THR A 12 -2.06 9.53 7.80
CA THR A 12 -0.76 10.10 8.18
C THR A 12 -0.42 9.79 9.64
N PRO A 13 0.83 9.41 9.96
CA PRO A 13 1.25 9.12 11.32
C PRO A 13 1.64 10.36 12.13
N PHE A 14 1.67 11.54 11.50
CA PHE A 14 2.10 12.78 12.14
C PHE A 14 0.93 13.51 12.77
N LEU A 15 1.13 14.02 14.00
CA LEU A 15 0.14 14.86 14.69
C LEU A 15 -0.33 16.01 13.80
N TRP A 16 -1.62 16.03 13.50
CA TRP A 16 -2.25 17.03 12.65
C TRP A 16 -2.09 18.45 13.20
N SER A 17 -2.14 18.58 14.53
CA SER A 17 -1.96 19.84 15.25
C SER A 17 -0.52 20.39 15.24
N THR A 18 0.43 19.69 14.64
CA THR A 18 1.83 20.12 14.55
C THR A 18 2.23 20.33 13.09
N PRO A 19 2.89 21.46 12.75
CA PRO A 19 3.35 21.68 11.38
C PRO A 19 4.25 20.56 10.87
N SER A 20 3.87 20.01 9.71
CA SER A 20 4.53 18.87 9.06
C SER A 20 4.36 19.01 7.56
N ALA A 21 5.47 19.00 6.82
CA ALA A 21 5.43 19.05 5.36
C ALA A 21 4.61 17.89 4.76
N VAL A 22 4.60 16.72 5.43
CA VAL A 22 3.78 15.58 4.99
C VAL A 22 2.28 15.86 5.20
N ASN A 23 1.88 16.45 6.33
CA ASN A 23 0.48 16.78 6.57
C ASN A 23 -0.01 17.88 5.61
N GLU A 24 0.85 18.83 5.26
CA GLU A 24 0.55 19.84 4.24
C GLU A 24 0.30 19.21 2.87
N GLN A 25 1.13 18.24 2.45
CA GLN A 25 0.91 17.50 1.22
C GLN A 25 -0.35 16.64 1.25
N VAL A 26 -0.64 15.99 2.38
CA VAL A 26 -1.87 15.21 2.59
C VAL A 26 -3.10 16.11 2.49
N ALA A 27 -3.08 17.29 3.11
CA ALA A 27 -4.18 18.26 3.02
C ALA A 27 -4.38 18.73 1.57
N ALA A 28 -3.30 19.12 0.90
CA ALA A 28 -3.34 19.56 -0.49
C ALA A 28 -3.88 18.47 -1.43
N LEU A 29 -3.43 17.23 -1.27
CA LEU A 29 -3.93 16.09 -2.05
C LEU A 29 -5.42 15.83 -1.79
N ALA A 30 -5.85 15.86 -0.52
CA ALA A 30 -7.26 15.65 -0.17
C ALA A 30 -8.18 16.72 -0.77
N GLU A 31 -7.75 17.99 -0.75
CA GLU A 31 -8.45 19.10 -1.38
C GLU A 31 -8.55 18.92 -2.91
N ARG A 32 -7.47 18.51 -3.56
CA ARG A 32 -7.45 18.27 -5.01
C ARG A 32 -8.36 17.13 -5.45
N LEU A 33 -8.28 15.99 -4.76
CA LEU A 33 -9.18 14.86 -4.99
C LEU A 33 -10.65 15.27 -4.85
N THR A 34 -10.95 16.06 -3.83
CA THR A 34 -12.31 16.58 -3.60
C THR A 34 -12.75 17.51 -4.74
N ALA A 35 -11.87 18.44 -5.16
CA ALA A 35 -12.17 19.37 -6.23
C ALA A 35 -12.39 18.68 -7.59
N THR A 36 -11.80 17.50 -7.81
CA THR A 36 -11.99 16.70 -9.02
C THR A 36 -13.12 15.65 -8.90
N GLY A 37 -13.91 15.69 -7.82
CA GLY A 37 -15.13 14.88 -7.66
C GLY A 37 -14.92 13.54 -6.93
N HIS A 38 -13.72 13.25 -6.42
CA HIS A 38 -13.47 12.12 -5.54
C HIS A 38 -13.81 12.49 -4.08
N ARG A 39 -13.92 11.47 -3.22
CA ARG A 39 -14.20 11.62 -1.79
C ARG A 39 -12.93 11.32 -1.01
N ALA A 40 -12.44 12.27 -0.22
CA ALA A 40 -11.19 12.12 0.53
C ALA A 40 -11.42 12.25 2.04
N THR A 41 -11.07 11.22 2.81
CA THR A 41 -11.10 11.25 4.28
C THR A 41 -9.67 11.20 4.80
N VAL A 42 -9.23 12.28 5.46
CA VAL A 42 -7.92 12.33 6.14
C VAL A 42 -8.03 11.66 7.51
N ILE A 43 -7.14 10.72 7.78
CA ILE A 43 -7.04 9.96 9.02
C ILE A 43 -5.71 10.32 9.69
N ALA A 44 -5.75 10.95 10.85
CA ALA A 44 -4.55 11.46 11.50
C ALA A 44 -4.66 11.41 13.03
N PRO A 45 -3.54 11.33 13.77
CA PRO A 45 -3.55 11.65 15.18
C PRO A 45 -3.65 13.16 15.39
N SER A 46 -4.22 13.60 16.52
CA SER A 46 -4.31 15.02 16.88
C SER A 46 -4.09 15.22 18.38
N ALA A 47 -3.55 16.38 18.75
CA ALA A 47 -3.52 16.85 20.14
C ALA A 47 -4.76 17.66 20.53
N ASP A 48 -5.64 17.96 19.56
CA ASP A 48 -6.92 18.63 19.82
C ASP A 48 -7.90 17.65 20.47
N ARG A 49 -8.15 17.85 21.77
CA ARG A 49 -9.06 16.99 22.55
C ARG A 49 -10.48 17.03 22.04
N GLN A 50 -11.00 18.18 21.61
CA GLN A 50 -12.39 18.28 21.16
C GLN A 50 -12.60 17.46 19.89
N ALA A 51 -11.63 17.53 18.98
CA ALA A 51 -11.66 16.79 17.72
C ALA A 51 -11.52 15.27 17.94
N VAL A 52 -10.70 14.85 18.91
CA VAL A 52 -10.55 13.45 19.31
C VAL A 52 -11.82 12.93 20.00
N ASP A 53 -12.40 13.68 20.94
CA ASP A 53 -13.63 13.29 21.63
C ASP A 53 -14.81 13.13 20.66
N GLU A 54 -14.85 13.95 19.60
CA GLU A 54 -15.84 13.81 18.53
C GLU A 54 -15.64 12.51 17.73
N ALA A 55 -14.40 12.17 17.36
CA ALA A 55 -14.11 10.89 16.71
C ALA A 55 -14.54 9.71 17.59
N HIS A 56 -14.27 9.76 18.90
CA HIS A 56 -14.67 8.73 19.86
C HIS A 56 -16.20 8.59 19.97
N ARG A 57 -16.94 9.70 20.01
CA ARG A 57 -18.41 9.67 20.01
C ARG A 57 -18.97 9.01 18.75
N ARG A 58 -18.40 9.33 17.59
CA ARG A 58 -18.82 8.74 16.30
C ARG A 58 -18.58 7.24 16.24
N VAL A 59 -17.39 6.80 16.66
CA VAL A 59 -17.06 5.37 16.76
C VAL A 59 -18.01 4.67 17.73
N ARG A 60 -18.26 5.26 18.91
CA ARG A 60 -19.19 4.69 19.88
C ARG A 60 -20.59 4.53 19.30
N ALA A 61 -21.14 5.58 18.67
CA ALA A 61 -22.46 5.54 18.05
C ALA A 61 -22.56 4.46 16.95
N MET A 62 -21.47 4.21 16.22
CA MET A 62 -21.41 3.12 15.26
C MET A 62 -21.43 1.74 15.96
N LEU A 63 -20.56 1.55 16.95
CA LEU A 63 -20.45 0.30 17.70
C LEU A 63 -21.73 -0.04 18.52
N THR A 64 -22.47 0.97 18.98
CA THR A 64 -23.77 0.79 19.68
C THR A 64 -24.95 0.59 18.72
N GLY A 65 -24.71 0.67 17.40
CA GLY A 65 -25.76 0.52 16.37
C GLY A 65 -26.64 1.76 16.19
N GLU A 66 -26.35 2.88 16.86
CA GLU A 66 -27.02 4.17 16.65
C GLU A 66 -26.76 4.71 15.23
N ARG A 67 -25.62 4.34 14.64
CA ARG A 67 -25.24 4.69 13.27
C ARG A 67 -24.70 3.49 12.52
N ALA A 68 -24.97 3.41 11.23
CA ALA A 68 -24.35 2.42 10.35
C ALA A 68 -22.91 2.78 9.92
N ARG A 69 -22.52 4.05 10.07
CA ARG A 69 -21.24 4.62 9.62
C ARG A 69 -20.69 5.64 10.61
N VAL A 70 -19.39 5.94 10.52
CA VAL A 70 -18.73 6.94 11.37
C VAL A 70 -19.11 8.36 10.95
N PHE A 71 -19.19 8.59 9.64
CA PHE A 71 -19.63 9.85 9.06
C PHE A 71 -21.07 9.76 8.54
N LEU A 72 -21.80 10.87 8.62
CA LEU A 72 -23.11 10.99 7.98
C LEU A 72 -22.94 11.09 6.45
N PRO A 73 -23.91 10.63 5.66
CA PRO A 73 -23.82 10.62 4.20
C PRO A 73 -23.54 12.00 3.60
N ASP A 74 -24.18 13.06 4.12
CA ASP A 74 -24.16 14.41 3.55
C ASP A 74 -23.02 15.29 4.08
N GLU A 75 -22.14 14.77 4.94
CA GLU A 75 -20.99 15.55 5.42
C GLU A 75 -20.03 15.91 4.27
N PRO A 76 -19.63 17.19 4.13
CA PRO A 76 -18.80 17.64 3.02
C PRO A 76 -17.41 17.00 3.07
N TYR A 77 -16.80 16.87 1.90
CA TYR A 77 -15.41 16.45 1.74
C TYR A 77 -14.49 17.69 1.54
N PRO A 78 -13.18 17.60 1.87
CA PRO A 78 -12.54 16.48 2.54
C PRO A 78 -12.99 16.33 4.00
N ARG A 79 -13.11 15.08 4.46
CA ARG A 79 -13.45 14.75 5.86
C ARG A 79 -12.17 14.58 6.68
N PHE A 80 -12.27 14.78 7.99
CA PHE A 80 -11.16 14.59 8.92
C PHE A 80 -11.56 13.67 10.06
N PHE A 81 -10.79 12.61 10.28
CA PHE A 81 -10.95 11.68 11.39
C PHE A 81 -9.71 11.72 12.28
N PHE A 82 -9.85 12.31 13.47
CA PHE A 82 -8.76 12.44 14.43
C PHE A 82 -8.82 11.33 15.48
N ALA A 83 -8.22 10.18 15.16
CA ALA A 83 -8.41 8.92 15.87
C ALA A 83 -7.88 8.88 17.32
N GLY A 84 -7.07 9.87 17.72
CA GLY A 84 -6.46 9.96 19.05
C GLY A 84 -5.12 10.69 19.03
N ALA A 85 -4.39 10.64 20.14
CA ALA A 85 -3.04 11.19 20.23
C ALA A 85 -1.97 10.10 20.11
N THR A 86 -0.79 10.46 19.58
CA THR A 86 0.40 9.60 19.58
C THR A 86 1.41 10.05 20.65
N TYR A 87 2.29 9.14 21.07
CA TYR A 87 3.39 9.45 21.99
C TYR A 87 4.74 9.03 21.39
N ALA A 88 5.83 9.64 21.86
CA ALA A 88 7.18 9.34 21.40
C ALA A 88 7.84 8.31 22.32
N VAL A 89 8.22 7.15 21.78
CA VAL A 89 8.97 6.11 22.50
C VAL A 89 10.44 6.20 22.10
N ARG A 90 11.34 6.20 23.08
CA ARG A 90 12.78 6.15 22.81
C ARG A 90 13.21 4.69 22.71
N GLU A 91 13.63 4.26 21.52
CA GLU A 91 14.14 2.91 21.29
C GLU A 91 15.65 2.82 21.59
N SER A 92 16.40 3.87 21.27
CA SER A 92 17.84 3.98 21.55
C SER A 92 18.26 5.45 21.74
N ARG A 93 19.55 5.70 21.98
CA ARG A 93 20.08 7.08 22.13
C ARG A 93 19.80 7.96 20.90
N SER A 94 19.68 7.36 19.71
CA SER A 94 19.51 8.05 18.43
C SER A 94 18.14 7.85 17.76
N LEU A 95 17.34 6.87 18.22
CA LEU A 95 16.03 6.54 17.64
C LEU A 95 14.86 6.86 18.58
N LYS A 96 13.92 7.68 18.08
CA LYS A 96 12.61 7.91 18.68
C LYS A 96 11.55 7.43 17.70
N LEU A 97 10.68 6.56 18.15
CA LEU A 97 9.53 6.02 17.42
C LEU A 97 8.29 6.83 17.79
N ILE A 98 7.41 7.06 16.83
CA ILE A 98 6.04 7.47 17.11
C ILE A 98 5.28 6.18 17.41
N ALA A 99 4.58 6.14 18.54
CA ALA A 99 3.77 5.00 18.95
C ALA A 99 2.31 5.42 19.06
N ALA A 100 1.45 4.50 18.65
CA ALA A 100 0.00 4.62 18.70
C ALA A 100 -0.55 3.84 19.91
N PRO A 101 -1.38 4.45 20.77
CA PRO A 101 -2.08 3.73 21.82
C PRO A 101 -3.12 2.76 21.23
N PRO A 102 -3.50 1.68 21.95
CA PRO A 102 -4.48 0.71 21.48
C PRO A 102 -5.84 1.32 21.10
N GLU A 103 -6.30 2.32 21.85
CA GLU A 103 -7.56 3.03 21.57
C GLU A 103 -7.56 3.70 20.18
N LEU A 104 -6.47 4.40 19.86
CA LEU A 104 -6.30 5.04 18.55
C LEU A 104 -6.31 4.00 17.42
N ILE A 105 -5.71 2.83 17.65
CA ILE A 105 -5.71 1.72 16.68
C ILE A 105 -7.13 1.20 16.49
N ALA A 106 -7.85 0.93 17.58
CA ALA A 106 -9.22 0.42 17.54
C ALA A 106 -10.18 1.38 16.83
N ASN A 107 -10.01 2.69 17.03
CA ASN A 107 -10.82 3.71 16.33
C ASN A 107 -10.57 3.71 14.81
N ILE A 108 -9.34 3.47 14.37
CA ILE A 108 -9.02 3.36 12.95
C ILE A 108 -9.58 2.06 12.38
N ASP A 109 -9.45 0.95 13.08
CA ASP A 109 -10.03 -0.33 12.65
C ASP A 109 -11.56 -0.19 12.48
N ALA A 110 -12.23 0.42 13.45
CA ALA A 110 -13.66 0.71 13.39
C ALA A 110 -14.04 1.61 12.21
N LEU A 111 -13.25 2.65 11.91
CA LEU A 111 -13.45 3.50 10.73
C LEU A 111 -13.28 2.70 9.43
N LEU A 112 -12.21 1.91 9.32
CA LEU A 112 -11.88 1.13 8.12
C LEU A 112 -12.91 0.03 7.84
N GLU A 113 -13.59 -0.47 8.87
CA GLU A 113 -14.67 -1.45 8.74
C GLU A 113 -16.02 -0.80 8.41
N ALA A 114 -16.31 0.38 8.96
CA ALA A 114 -17.59 1.05 8.78
C ALA A 114 -17.69 1.88 7.50
N GLU A 115 -16.56 2.35 6.95
CA GLU A 115 -16.54 3.17 5.75
C GLU A 115 -16.09 2.37 4.52
N ASP A 116 -16.87 2.48 3.44
CA ASP A 116 -16.58 1.80 2.16
C ASP A 116 -15.47 2.52 1.37
N PHE A 117 -14.24 2.47 1.86
CA PHE A 117 -13.10 2.97 1.10
C PHE A 117 -12.84 2.10 -0.12
N ASP A 118 -12.65 2.74 -1.27
CA ASP A 118 -12.18 2.07 -2.48
C ASP A 118 -10.71 1.72 -2.35
N LEU A 119 -9.92 2.56 -1.67
CA LEU A 119 -8.53 2.30 -1.28
C LEU A 119 -8.13 3.15 -0.07
N VAL A 120 -7.03 2.77 0.59
CA VAL A 120 -6.39 3.57 1.64
C VAL A 120 -4.95 3.90 1.27
N HIS A 121 -4.59 5.17 1.36
CA HIS A 121 -3.25 5.68 1.12
C HIS A 121 -2.52 5.98 2.44
N LEU A 122 -1.47 5.23 2.73
CA LEU A 122 -0.60 5.35 3.90
C LEU A 122 0.58 6.30 3.62
N ASN A 123 0.78 7.31 4.44
CA ASN A 123 1.97 8.16 4.38
C ASN A 123 2.97 7.70 5.44
N GLU A 124 4.24 7.49 5.09
CA GLU A 124 5.30 7.00 5.99
C GLU A 124 4.94 5.69 6.73
N PRO A 125 4.66 4.60 6.00
CA PRO A 125 4.13 3.34 6.56
C PRO A 125 5.08 2.61 7.53
N PHE A 126 6.36 3.02 7.62
CA PHE A 126 7.33 2.42 8.54
C PHE A 126 7.23 2.96 9.97
N VAL A 127 6.37 3.95 10.23
CA VAL A 127 6.10 4.40 11.59
C VAL A 127 5.27 3.33 12.31
N PRO A 128 5.77 2.70 13.39
CA PRO A 128 5.04 1.64 14.09
C PRO A 128 3.66 2.10 14.60
N GLY A 129 2.62 1.29 14.39
CA GLY A 129 1.26 1.54 14.89
C GLY A 129 0.28 1.89 13.79
N LEU A 130 0.11 3.20 13.51
CA LEU A 130 -0.93 3.75 12.64
C LEU A 130 -1.01 3.10 11.25
N GLY A 131 0.11 3.06 10.53
CA GLY A 131 0.16 2.40 9.22
C GLY A 131 -0.03 0.89 9.30
N TRP A 132 0.29 0.24 10.43
CA TRP A 132 0.22 -1.22 10.57
C TRP A 132 -1.19 -1.73 10.79
N SER A 133 -2.04 -0.96 11.48
CA SER A 133 -3.47 -1.29 11.60
C SER A 133 -4.11 -1.34 10.21
N ALA A 134 -3.90 -0.30 9.40
CA ALA A 134 -4.38 -0.30 8.02
C ALA A 134 -3.79 -1.45 7.17
N LEU A 135 -2.48 -1.75 7.27
CA LEU A 135 -1.87 -2.90 6.58
C LEU A 135 -2.54 -4.24 6.94
N ARG A 136 -3.04 -4.39 8.16
CA ARG A 136 -3.65 -5.63 8.65
C ARG A 136 -5.15 -5.70 8.41
N HIS A 137 -5.87 -4.59 8.58
CA HIS A 137 -7.32 -4.57 8.74
C HIS A 137 -8.06 -3.91 7.57
N ALA A 138 -7.37 -3.17 6.70
CA ALA A 138 -8.02 -2.56 5.54
C ALA A 138 -8.61 -3.64 4.61
N GLY A 139 -9.93 -3.59 4.46
CA GLY A 139 -10.70 -4.43 3.53
C GLY A 139 -10.68 -3.93 2.09
N CYS A 140 -9.74 -3.07 1.74
CA CYS A 140 -9.56 -2.48 0.43
C CYS A 140 -8.05 -2.42 0.10
N PRO A 141 -7.71 -2.16 -1.17
CA PRO A 141 -6.33 -1.99 -1.61
C PRO A 141 -5.59 -0.86 -0.88
N LEU A 142 -4.27 -1.02 -0.79
CA LEU A 142 -3.39 -0.15 -0.02
C LEU A 142 -2.30 0.47 -0.89
N VAL A 143 -2.26 1.80 -0.91
CA VAL A 143 -1.16 2.57 -1.49
C VAL A 143 -0.30 3.11 -0.36
N ALA A 144 1.02 3.21 -0.55
CA ALA A 144 1.86 3.88 0.44
C ALA A 144 2.88 4.85 -0.17
N THR A 145 3.00 6.06 0.39
CA THR A 145 4.05 7.02 0.04
C THR A 145 5.13 7.09 1.11
N PHE A 146 6.38 7.00 0.67
CA PHE A 146 7.59 7.15 1.48
C PHE A 146 8.14 8.56 1.28
N HIS A 147 8.19 9.34 2.37
CA HIS A 147 8.55 10.77 2.37
C HIS A 147 9.92 11.04 2.97
N ALA A 148 10.43 10.16 3.82
CA ALA A 148 11.71 10.32 4.48
C ALA A 148 12.60 9.11 4.32
N ASN A 149 13.90 9.36 4.46
CA ASN A 149 14.91 8.34 4.49
C ASN A 149 14.75 7.44 5.77
N PRO A 150 14.47 6.14 5.62
CA PRO A 150 14.29 5.21 6.74
C PRO A 150 15.60 4.66 7.31
N GLU A 151 16.78 5.18 6.96
CA GLU A 151 18.10 4.65 7.38
C GLU A 151 18.19 4.45 8.89
N LYS A 152 17.66 5.40 9.68
CA LYS A 152 17.61 5.29 11.15
C LYS A 152 16.74 4.14 11.65
N MET A 153 15.75 3.75 10.85
CA MET A 153 14.84 2.63 11.13
C MET A 153 15.40 1.31 10.61
N ARG A 154 16.46 1.30 9.79
CA ARG A 154 17.01 0.08 9.20
C ARG A 154 17.38 -0.99 10.25
N PRO A 155 18.05 -0.67 11.38
CA PRO A 155 18.34 -1.67 12.43
C PRO A 155 17.06 -2.25 13.08
N PHE A 156 16.04 -1.41 13.27
CA PHE A 156 14.74 -1.85 13.79
C PHE A 156 14.09 -2.87 12.87
N TRP A 157 14.17 -2.66 11.55
CA TRP A 157 13.57 -3.53 10.55
C TRP A 157 14.40 -4.77 10.21
N SER A 158 15.74 -4.69 10.22
CA SER A 158 16.60 -5.85 9.95
C SER A 158 16.47 -6.94 11.01
N THR A 159 16.12 -6.56 12.24
CA THR A 159 15.89 -7.49 13.35
C THR A 159 14.46 -8.05 13.38
N ARG A 160 13.56 -7.62 12.46
CA ARG A 160 12.13 -7.98 12.46
C ARG A 160 11.63 -8.42 11.07
N PRO A 161 12.21 -9.48 10.48
CA PRO A 161 11.89 -9.91 9.11
C PRO A 161 10.42 -10.29 8.93
N ARG A 162 9.75 -10.78 9.98
CA ARG A 162 8.31 -11.09 9.94
C ARG A 162 7.43 -9.85 9.76
N LEU A 163 7.83 -8.69 10.30
CA LEU A 163 7.07 -7.44 10.14
C LEU A 163 7.27 -6.81 8.76
N ARG A 164 8.39 -7.09 8.09
CA ARG A 164 8.61 -6.64 6.70
C ARG A 164 7.57 -7.21 5.74
N ARG A 165 7.07 -8.43 6.02
CA ARG A 165 6.00 -9.07 5.23
C ARG A 165 4.67 -8.31 5.27
N LEU A 166 4.46 -7.39 6.23
CA LEU A 166 3.29 -6.52 6.20
C LEU A 166 3.29 -5.63 4.94
N PHE A 167 4.46 -5.29 4.41
CA PHE A 167 4.59 -4.49 3.20
C PHE A 167 4.27 -5.29 1.93
N ASP A 168 4.28 -6.62 1.99
CA ASP A 168 3.78 -7.47 0.90
C ASP A 168 2.28 -7.27 0.66
N SER A 169 1.56 -6.65 1.60
CA SER A 169 0.14 -6.33 1.47
C SER A 169 -0.15 -5.01 0.73
N LEU A 170 0.90 -4.25 0.37
CA LEU A 170 0.76 -3.03 -0.43
C LEU A 170 0.47 -3.38 -1.89
N ASP A 171 -0.46 -2.65 -2.46
CA ASP A 171 -0.86 -2.74 -3.87
C ASP A 171 -0.02 -1.82 -4.77
N ALA A 172 0.45 -0.70 -4.20
CA ALA A 172 1.41 0.20 -4.82
C ALA A 172 2.26 0.92 -3.76
N ALA A 173 3.51 1.21 -4.11
CA ALA A 173 4.41 2.03 -3.32
C ALA A 173 4.90 3.23 -4.15
N ILE A 174 4.88 4.41 -3.51
CA ILE A 174 5.33 5.68 -4.06
C ILE A 174 6.52 6.15 -3.24
N ALA A 175 7.58 6.60 -3.89
CA ALA A 175 8.71 7.26 -3.25
C ALA A 175 8.78 8.72 -3.70
N SER A 176 8.98 9.63 -2.74
CA SER A 176 9.07 11.08 -3.02
C SER A 176 10.31 11.49 -3.84
N SER A 177 11.31 10.61 -3.96
CA SER A 177 12.53 10.83 -4.75
C SER A 177 13.21 9.50 -5.06
N VAL A 178 14.18 9.51 -5.99
CA VAL A 178 15.03 8.37 -6.30
C VAL A 178 15.85 7.96 -5.07
N ALA A 179 16.42 8.93 -4.35
CA ALA A 179 17.14 8.68 -3.11
C ALA A 179 16.25 8.03 -2.04
N THR A 180 14.98 8.44 -1.95
CA THR A 180 14.02 7.83 -1.02
C THR A 180 13.65 6.41 -1.46
N ARG A 181 13.43 6.18 -2.75
CA ARG A 181 13.18 4.85 -3.32
C ARG A 181 14.32 3.89 -2.98
N ASP A 182 15.55 4.26 -3.33
CA ASP A 182 16.71 3.39 -3.19
C ASP A 182 16.91 3.00 -1.74
N MET A 183 16.73 3.95 -0.82
CA MET A 183 16.82 3.68 0.61
C MET A 183 15.65 2.84 1.15
N ALA A 184 14.41 3.10 0.69
CA ALA A 184 13.25 2.31 1.07
C ALA A 184 13.39 0.86 0.60
N ALA A 185 13.85 0.64 -0.64
CA ALA A 185 14.05 -0.66 -1.25
C ALA A 185 15.06 -1.55 -0.49
N LEU A 186 16.06 -0.96 0.19
CA LEU A 186 16.98 -1.72 1.07
C LEU A 186 16.28 -2.38 2.26
N THR A 187 15.14 -1.84 2.69
CA THR A 187 14.37 -2.35 3.84
C THR A 187 13.12 -3.11 3.38
N PHE A 188 12.43 -2.59 2.37
CA PHE A 188 11.22 -3.12 1.78
C PHE A 188 11.41 -3.28 0.27
N PRO A 189 11.98 -4.40 -0.18
CA PRO A 189 12.15 -4.67 -1.61
C PRO A 189 10.80 -4.65 -2.33
N GLY A 190 10.75 -4.05 -3.51
CA GLY A 190 9.52 -3.95 -4.29
C GLY A 190 9.64 -2.93 -5.43
N ALA A 191 8.59 -2.84 -6.23
CA ALA A 191 8.46 -1.80 -7.24
C ALA A 191 7.95 -0.50 -6.60
N TYR A 192 8.55 0.62 -6.99
CA TYR A 192 8.19 1.96 -6.50
C TYR A 192 7.99 2.88 -7.69
N ARG A 193 6.94 3.71 -7.62
CA ARG A 193 6.80 4.88 -8.49
C ARG A 193 7.46 6.06 -7.82
N VAL A 194 8.34 6.76 -8.53
CA VAL A 194 8.94 7.99 -8.01
C VAL A 194 8.04 9.15 -8.38
N ILE A 195 7.29 9.67 -7.42
CA ILE A 195 6.40 10.82 -7.59
C ILE A 195 6.86 11.89 -6.60
N PRO A 196 7.40 13.03 -7.07
CA PRO A 196 7.94 14.04 -6.18
C PRO A 196 6.84 14.80 -5.45
N PRO A 197 7.18 15.53 -4.37
CA PRO A 197 6.21 16.40 -3.71
C PRO A 197 5.79 17.55 -4.63
N GLY A 198 4.51 17.92 -4.55
CA GLY A 198 3.94 19.04 -5.30
C GLY A 198 4.22 20.40 -4.65
N VAL A 199 4.36 21.43 -5.48
CA VAL A 199 4.41 22.84 -5.09
C VAL A 199 3.14 23.54 -5.56
N ASP A 200 2.49 24.25 -4.63
CA ASP A 200 1.34 25.07 -4.95
C ASP A 200 1.78 26.43 -5.49
N PHE A 201 1.68 26.62 -6.82
CA PHE A 201 2.02 27.89 -7.47
C PHE A 201 1.08 29.04 -7.11
N ARG A 202 -0.08 28.78 -6.50
CA ARG A 202 -0.95 29.84 -5.94
C ARG A 202 -0.31 30.47 -4.71
N VAL A 203 0.49 29.70 -3.97
CA VAL A 203 1.21 30.15 -2.78
C VAL A 203 2.65 30.56 -3.12
N PHE A 204 3.38 29.78 -3.92
CA PHE A 204 4.78 30.05 -4.26
C PHE A 204 4.89 30.44 -5.73
N HIS A 205 5.08 31.73 -5.97
CA HIS A 205 5.23 32.30 -7.31
C HIS A 205 6.01 33.61 -7.20
N PRO A 206 6.72 34.05 -8.24
CA PRO A 206 7.24 35.41 -8.29
C PRO A 206 6.05 36.37 -8.42
N ASP A 207 5.98 37.40 -7.58
CA ASP A 207 4.94 38.44 -7.66
C ASP A 207 5.42 39.71 -8.37
N GLY A 208 6.67 39.72 -8.85
CA GLY A 208 7.28 40.87 -9.54
C GLY A 208 7.56 42.06 -8.62
N GLN A 209 7.26 41.97 -7.32
CA GLN A 209 7.39 43.07 -6.36
C GLN A 209 8.72 43.05 -5.60
N ARG A 210 9.78 42.51 -6.22
CA ARG A 210 11.10 42.48 -5.59
C ARG A 210 11.59 43.93 -5.41
N PRO A 211 11.70 44.45 -4.18
CA PRO A 211 12.16 45.81 -4.00
C PRO A 211 13.65 45.88 -4.39
N PRO A 212 14.07 46.95 -5.09
CA PRO A 212 15.49 47.19 -5.34
C PRO A 212 16.20 47.36 -3.98
N GLY A 213 17.35 46.72 -3.83
CA GLY A 213 18.06 46.71 -2.56
C GLY A 213 19.19 45.69 -2.53
N PRO A 214 19.90 45.60 -1.39
CA PRO A 214 20.97 44.64 -1.23
C PRO A 214 20.44 43.20 -1.28
N PRO A 215 21.27 42.22 -1.69
CA PRO A 215 20.83 40.84 -1.85
C PRO A 215 20.29 40.23 -0.55
N ARG A 216 19.18 39.50 -0.64
CA ARG A 216 18.53 38.87 0.51
C ARG A 216 18.72 37.35 0.49
N LEU A 217 19.13 36.79 1.62
CA LEU A 217 19.28 35.35 1.79
C LEU A 217 18.16 34.81 2.67
N VAL A 218 17.65 33.62 2.34
CA VAL A 218 16.69 32.89 3.19
C VAL A 218 17.24 31.52 3.54
N PHE A 219 17.12 31.16 4.81
CA PHE A 219 17.26 29.80 5.31
C PHE A 219 15.92 29.37 5.91
N ALA A 220 15.34 28.27 5.41
CA ALA A 220 14.13 27.67 5.96
C ALA A 220 14.36 26.20 6.34
N GLY A 221 14.23 25.87 7.63
CA GLY A 221 14.35 24.50 8.11
C GLY A 221 14.32 24.39 9.64
N GLY A 222 14.02 23.20 10.18
CA GLY A 222 13.94 23.00 11.64
C GLY A 222 15.29 23.09 12.38
N ALA A 223 15.29 23.14 13.72
CA ALA A 223 16.51 23.34 14.53
C ALA A 223 17.51 22.15 14.57
N ARG A 224 17.31 21.11 13.76
CA ARG A 224 18.20 19.94 13.70
C ARG A 224 19.55 20.36 13.12
N ARG A 225 20.67 20.01 13.79
CA ARG A 225 22.04 20.34 13.32
C ARG A 225 22.27 20.00 11.84
N ARG A 226 21.72 18.86 11.38
CA ARG A 226 21.86 18.36 10.00
C ARG A 226 21.37 19.32 8.91
N LYS A 227 20.49 20.27 9.24
CA LYS A 227 19.99 21.28 8.29
C LYS A 227 21.04 22.35 7.96
N GLY A 228 22.14 22.41 8.70
CA GLY A 228 23.32 23.15 8.25
C GLY A 228 23.35 24.64 8.54
N LEU A 229 22.42 25.21 9.34
CA LEU A 229 22.47 26.65 9.70
C LEU A 229 23.83 27.05 10.30
N GLY A 230 24.45 26.20 11.13
CA GLY A 230 25.79 26.45 11.64
C GLY A 230 26.90 26.42 10.57
N VAL A 231 26.72 25.70 9.47
CA VAL A 231 27.62 25.74 8.30
C VAL A 231 27.44 27.08 7.57
N LEU A 232 26.19 27.51 7.36
CA LEU A 232 25.88 28.81 6.77
C LEU A 232 26.50 29.96 7.55
N LEU A 233 26.33 30.00 8.88
CA LEU A 233 26.93 31.06 9.71
C LEU A 233 28.46 31.06 9.68
N ARG A 234 29.10 29.89 9.55
CA ARG A 234 30.56 29.82 9.32
C ARG A 234 30.95 30.35 7.94
N ALA A 235 30.15 30.11 6.91
CA ALA A 235 30.37 30.68 5.59
C ALA A 235 30.21 32.20 5.60
N LEU A 236 29.20 32.74 6.31
CA LEU A 236 29.05 34.18 6.52
C LEU A 236 30.26 34.80 7.22
N ARG A 237 30.89 34.07 8.15
CA ARG A 237 32.13 34.53 8.80
C ARG A 237 33.28 34.68 7.81
N LEU A 238 33.37 33.79 6.83
CA LEU A 238 34.41 33.82 5.79
C LEU A 238 34.14 34.91 4.75
N LEU A 239 32.88 35.23 4.48
CA LEU A 239 32.49 36.38 3.64
C LEU A 239 32.84 37.73 4.27
N GLY A 240 32.96 37.81 5.60
CA GLY A 240 33.29 39.05 6.29
C GLY A 240 32.34 40.20 5.91
N ASP A 241 32.94 41.32 5.54
CA ASP A 241 32.26 42.57 5.18
C ASP A 241 32.11 42.77 3.66
N ASP A 242 32.44 41.76 2.84
CA ASP A 242 32.52 41.87 1.36
C ASP A 242 31.16 42.16 0.67
N HIS A 243 30.06 42.17 1.42
CA HIS A 243 28.72 42.56 0.96
C HIS A 243 27.96 43.37 2.03
N PRO A 244 28.28 44.67 2.23
CA PRO A 244 27.67 45.50 3.25
C PRO A 244 26.22 45.82 2.84
N GLY A 245 25.26 45.16 3.48
CA GLY A 245 23.83 45.32 3.20
C GLY A 245 23.09 44.02 2.95
N ALA A 246 23.80 42.93 2.61
CA ALA A 246 23.17 41.63 2.51
C ALA A 246 22.58 41.20 3.87
N VAL A 247 21.38 40.60 3.85
CA VAL A 247 20.65 40.16 5.05
C VAL A 247 20.28 38.69 4.95
N LEU A 248 20.25 37.98 6.08
CA LEU A 248 19.82 36.59 6.16
C LEU A 248 18.56 36.48 7.02
N ASP A 249 17.46 36.03 6.43
CA ASP A 249 16.24 35.65 7.12
C ASP A 249 16.27 34.15 7.46
N VAL A 250 16.15 33.81 8.75
CA VAL A 250 16.18 32.43 9.27
C VAL A 250 14.81 32.07 9.82
N CYS A 251 14.18 31.04 9.26
CA CYS A 251 12.87 30.56 9.70
C CYS A 251 12.80 29.03 9.87
N GLY A 252 11.89 28.58 10.73
CA GLY A 252 11.48 27.18 10.84
C GLY A 252 11.44 26.59 12.25
N ASP A 253 12.10 27.19 13.25
CA ASP A 253 12.08 26.67 14.63
C ASP A 253 12.47 27.74 15.65
N ASP A 254 11.68 27.87 16.72
CA ASP A 254 11.85 28.90 17.76
C ASP A 254 13.14 28.72 18.58
N LEU A 255 13.76 27.52 18.57
CA LEU A 255 15.02 27.26 19.26
C LEU A 255 16.25 27.72 18.47
N GLN A 256 16.10 28.16 17.22
CA GLN A 256 17.24 28.52 16.37
C GLN A 256 17.99 29.73 16.89
N GLU A 257 17.29 30.81 17.24
CA GLU A 257 17.92 32.03 17.76
C GLU A 257 18.74 31.72 19.01
N ARG A 258 18.11 31.07 20.01
CA ARG A 258 18.77 30.66 21.25
C ARG A 258 20.04 29.83 20.99
N ARG A 259 20.04 29.01 19.95
CA ARG A 259 21.13 28.08 19.62
C ARG A 259 22.25 28.72 18.78
N TYR A 260 21.90 29.65 17.90
CA TYR A 260 22.78 30.12 16.84
C TYR A 260 23.10 31.62 16.88
N ALA A 261 22.40 32.42 17.67
CA ALA A 261 22.66 33.87 17.77
C ALA A 261 24.13 34.17 18.14
N ARG A 262 24.72 33.40 19.08
CA ARG A 262 26.14 33.52 19.46
C ARG A 262 27.14 33.12 18.38
N LEU A 263 26.67 32.48 17.32
CA LEU A 263 27.48 32.05 16.17
C LEU A 263 27.35 33.02 14.99
N VAL A 264 26.53 34.07 15.11
CA VAL A 264 26.45 35.15 14.12
C VAL A 264 27.80 35.89 14.13
N PRO A 265 28.49 36.02 12.98
CA PRO A 265 29.73 36.78 12.89
C PRO A 265 29.50 38.27 13.17
N SER A 266 30.48 38.97 13.75
CA SER A 266 30.39 40.41 14.06
C SER A 266 30.04 41.26 12.84
N ALA A 267 30.63 40.96 11.69
CA ALA A 267 30.31 41.58 10.40
C ALA A 267 28.79 41.54 10.08
N TRP A 268 28.09 40.47 10.47
CA TRP A 268 26.69 40.22 10.16
C TRP A 268 25.73 40.53 11.33
N GLU A 269 26.22 41.19 12.37
CA GLU A 269 25.40 41.60 13.51
C GLU A 269 24.28 42.56 13.06
N GLY A 270 23.05 42.33 13.55
CA GLY A 270 21.84 43.04 13.07
C GLY A 270 21.36 42.68 11.66
N ARG A 271 22.13 41.87 10.90
CA ARG A 271 21.81 41.44 9.52
C ARG A 271 21.28 40.01 9.42
N VAL A 272 21.39 39.22 10.48
CA VAL A 272 20.74 37.90 10.61
C VAL A 272 19.47 38.04 11.43
N ARG A 273 18.32 37.74 10.82
CA ARG A 273 16.99 37.88 11.43
C ARG A 273 16.40 36.50 11.70
N PHE A 274 16.14 36.19 12.96
CA PHE A 274 15.48 34.95 13.36
C PHE A 274 13.99 35.19 13.47
N HIS A 275 13.19 34.50 12.65
CA HIS A 275 11.74 34.63 12.63
C HIS A 275 11.03 33.55 13.47
N GLY A 276 11.78 32.55 13.96
CA GLY A 276 11.20 31.38 14.62
C GLY A 276 10.31 30.58 13.68
N ARG A 277 9.24 30.00 14.21
CA ARG A 277 8.21 29.29 13.45
C ARG A 277 7.18 30.30 12.92
N VAL A 278 7.13 30.45 11.61
CA VAL A 278 6.15 31.30 10.92
C VAL A 278 5.21 30.48 10.04
N PRO A 279 3.97 30.97 9.78
CA PRO A 279 3.06 30.34 8.83
C PRO A 279 3.68 30.22 7.43
N ARG A 280 3.26 29.20 6.68
CA ARG A 280 3.78 28.91 5.34
C ARG A 280 3.61 30.07 4.35
N VAL A 281 2.52 30.83 4.44
CA VAL A 281 2.30 32.04 3.64
C VAL A 281 3.35 33.13 3.94
N ALA A 282 3.82 33.23 5.19
CA ALA A 282 4.90 34.15 5.55
C ALA A 282 6.26 33.67 4.99
N VAL A 283 6.50 32.34 4.98
CA VAL A 283 7.68 31.77 4.30
C VAL A 283 7.65 32.10 2.81
N ALA A 284 6.50 31.94 2.14
CA ALA A 284 6.35 32.31 0.74
C ALA A 284 6.68 33.81 0.51
N GLY A 285 6.19 34.71 1.38
CA GLY A 285 6.54 36.13 1.34
C GLY A 285 8.05 36.39 1.44
N LEU A 286 8.74 35.70 2.36
CA LEU A 286 10.20 35.79 2.47
C LEU A 286 10.91 35.28 1.21
N LEU A 287 10.45 34.16 0.65
CA LEU A 287 11.05 33.56 -0.55
C LEU A 287 10.86 34.42 -1.81
N ARG A 288 9.70 35.09 -1.98
CA ARG A 288 9.47 36.03 -3.09
C ARG A 288 10.44 37.21 -3.05
N GLY A 289 10.80 37.66 -1.84
CA GLY A 289 11.79 38.71 -1.64
C GLY A 289 13.26 38.24 -1.70
N ALA A 290 13.53 36.94 -1.78
CA ALA A 290 14.87 36.38 -1.62
C ALA A 290 15.68 36.36 -2.93
N ASP A 291 16.99 36.64 -2.84
CA ASP A 291 17.97 36.44 -3.92
C ASP A 291 18.45 35.00 -3.93
N VAL A 292 18.76 34.50 -2.74
CA VAL A 292 19.37 33.19 -2.56
C VAL A 292 18.65 32.45 -1.45
N PHE A 293 18.21 31.23 -1.75
CA PHE A 293 17.77 30.27 -0.75
C PHE A 293 18.90 29.32 -0.42
N CYS A 294 19.30 29.26 0.85
CA CYS A 294 20.44 28.48 1.31
C CYS A 294 19.98 27.20 2.00
N ALA A 295 20.37 26.05 1.45
CA ALA A 295 20.08 24.72 2.00
C ALA A 295 21.36 23.88 2.22
N PRO A 296 22.23 24.24 3.18
CA PRO A 296 23.51 23.56 3.42
C PRO A 296 23.38 22.29 4.27
N SER A 297 22.34 21.48 4.01
CA SER A 297 22.12 20.21 4.72
C SER A 297 23.30 19.25 4.53
N PHE A 298 23.64 18.46 5.54
CA PHE A 298 24.78 17.52 5.46
C PHE A 298 24.43 16.07 5.86
N GLY A 299 23.14 15.77 5.89
CA GLY A 299 22.64 14.40 6.00
C GLY A 299 21.56 14.18 4.96
N PRO A 300 21.05 12.96 4.83
CA PRO A 300 20.09 12.63 3.79
C PRO A 300 18.87 13.55 3.84
N GLU A 301 18.42 13.99 2.68
CA GLU A 301 17.16 14.67 2.45
C GLU A 301 16.37 13.85 1.44
N SER A 302 15.03 13.95 1.46
CA SER A 302 14.20 13.19 0.53
C SER A 302 14.10 13.90 -0.80
N ALA A 303 13.24 14.92 -0.88
CA ALA A 303 12.87 15.56 -2.16
C ALA A 303 12.96 17.09 -2.12
N GLY A 304 13.50 17.66 -1.03
CA GLY A 304 13.81 19.08 -0.95
C GLY A 304 12.63 20.03 -1.20
N VAL A 305 11.46 19.83 -0.57
CA VAL A 305 10.28 20.69 -0.78
C VAL A 305 10.61 22.20 -0.67
N GLY A 306 11.42 22.60 0.31
CA GLY A 306 11.86 23.99 0.45
C GLY A 306 12.70 24.52 -0.73
N LEU A 307 13.45 23.65 -1.43
CA LEU A 307 14.16 24.01 -2.66
C LEU A 307 13.14 24.28 -3.77
N LEU A 308 12.14 23.40 -3.92
CA LEU A 308 11.08 23.58 -4.91
C LEU A 308 10.26 24.87 -4.65
N GLU A 309 9.91 25.14 -3.39
CA GLU A 309 9.25 26.38 -2.96
C GLU A 309 10.08 27.62 -3.31
N ALA A 310 11.39 27.57 -3.06
CA ALA A 310 12.32 28.66 -3.37
C ALA A 310 12.45 28.89 -4.89
N MET A 311 12.62 27.81 -5.67
CA MET A 311 12.66 27.85 -7.13
C MET A 311 11.36 28.43 -7.70
N ALA A 312 10.21 27.98 -7.18
CA ALA A 312 8.89 28.47 -7.60
C ALA A 312 8.68 29.95 -7.24
N SER A 313 9.30 30.43 -6.17
CA SER A 313 9.25 31.85 -5.76
C SER A 313 10.26 32.73 -6.51
N GLY A 314 11.14 32.15 -7.34
CA GLY A 314 12.15 32.87 -8.12
C GLY A 314 13.48 33.13 -7.40
N ALA A 315 13.72 32.49 -6.25
CA ALA A 315 14.99 32.55 -5.55
C ALA A 315 16.00 31.55 -6.14
N VAL A 316 17.28 31.93 -6.20
CA VAL A 316 18.33 31.00 -6.62
C VAL A 316 18.64 30.05 -5.49
N VAL A 317 18.63 28.74 -5.77
CA VAL A 317 18.98 27.75 -4.76
C VAL A 317 20.50 27.57 -4.69
N LEU A 318 21.05 27.70 -3.48
CA LEU A 318 22.38 27.25 -3.11
C LEU A 318 22.25 26.14 -2.08
N ALA A 319 22.54 24.91 -2.47
CA ALA A 319 22.33 23.74 -1.65
C ALA A 319 23.59 22.87 -1.55
N SER A 320 23.63 21.97 -0.57
CA SER A 320 24.68 20.94 -0.56
C SER A 320 24.44 19.91 -1.67
N ASP A 321 25.52 19.38 -2.22
CA ASP A 321 25.53 18.22 -3.11
C ASP A 321 25.31 16.94 -2.30
N ILE A 322 24.04 16.58 -2.13
CA ILE A 322 23.61 15.39 -1.38
C ILE A 322 22.44 14.72 -2.12
N PRO A 323 22.29 13.38 -1.95
CA PRO A 323 21.16 12.66 -2.53
C PRO A 323 19.83 13.31 -2.16
N GLY A 324 19.00 13.55 -3.17
CA GLY A 324 17.68 14.17 -3.08
C GLY A 324 17.66 15.67 -3.38
N TYR A 325 18.78 16.39 -3.16
CA TYR A 325 18.92 17.79 -3.62
C TYR A 325 19.44 17.86 -5.06
N ASP A 326 20.36 16.97 -5.42
CA ASP A 326 20.89 16.77 -6.76
C ASP A 326 19.82 16.35 -7.80
N GLU A 327 18.73 15.72 -7.35
CA GLU A 327 17.57 15.39 -8.18
C GLU A 327 16.72 16.62 -8.58
N VAL A 328 16.77 17.67 -7.75
CA VAL A 328 15.96 18.89 -7.89
C VAL A 328 16.76 20.03 -8.53
N VAL A 329 18.04 20.14 -8.15
CA VAL A 329 18.92 21.24 -8.55
C VAL A 329 20.03 20.71 -9.45
N LEU A 330 20.10 21.22 -10.67
CA LEU A 330 21.22 20.99 -11.57
C LEU A 330 22.30 22.04 -11.30
N ASN A 331 23.48 21.60 -10.86
CA ASN A 331 24.60 22.50 -10.58
C ASN A 331 24.95 23.36 -11.80
N GLU A 332 25.09 24.67 -11.59
CA GLU A 332 25.28 25.72 -12.61
C GLU A 332 24.16 25.87 -13.66
N GLY A 333 23.15 25.00 -13.60
CA GLY A 333 21.97 25.00 -14.46
C GLY A 333 20.78 25.72 -13.83
N THR A 334 20.28 25.20 -12.70
CA THR A 334 19.08 25.73 -11.98
C THR A 334 19.41 26.25 -10.57
N GLY A 335 20.66 26.08 -10.13
CA GLY A 335 21.16 26.54 -8.85
C GLY A 335 22.64 26.19 -8.72
N LEU A 336 23.19 26.31 -7.52
CA LEU A 336 24.55 25.88 -7.22
C LEU A 336 24.54 24.78 -6.16
N LEU A 337 25.36 23.76 -6.39
CA LEU A 337 25.62 22.68 -5.43
C LEU A 337 27.05 22.78 -4.90
N VAL A 338 27.21 22.61 -3.59
CA VAL A 338 28.51 22.62 -2.91
C VAL A 338 28.71 21.38 -2.04
N PRO A 339 29.95 20.92 -1.81
CA PRO A 339 30.18 19.77 -0.93
C PRO A 339 29.56 19.98 0.48
N PRO A 340 28.92 18.95 1.07
CA PRO A 340 28.31 19.08 2.38
C PRO A 340 29.37 19.32 3.47
N ARG A 341 29.01 20.13 4.48
CA ARG A 341 29.89 20.56 5.59
C ARG A 341 31.07 21.45 5.20
N ASP A 342 31.15 21.90 3.96
CA ASP A 342 32.20 22.78 3.46
C ASP A 342 31.78 24.25 3.54
N ALA A 343 32.16 24.91 4.64
CA ALA A 343 31.88 26.34 4.80
C ALA A 343 32.66 27.24 3.83
N PRO A 344 33.96 26.98 3.52
CA PRO A 344 34.68 27.67 2.45
C PRO A 344 34.01 27.59 1.08
N ALA A 345 33.62 26.40 0.62
CA ALA A 345 32.93 26.24 -0.67
C ALA A 345 31.59 26.96 -0.68
N LEU A 346 30.82 26.87 0.42
CA LEU A 346 29.57 27.61 0.58
C LEU A 346 29.79 29.13 0.54
N ALA A 347 30.85 29.64 1.18
CA ALA A 347 31.19 31.06 1.17
C ALA A 347 31.59 31.54 -0.23
N ALA A 348 32.41 30.79 -0.95
CA ALA A 348 32.80 31.12 -2.32
C ALA A 348 31.58 31.15 -3.26
N ALA A 349 30.69 30.17 -3.17
CA ALA A 349 29.46 30.13 -3.95
C ALA A 349 28.50 31.28 -3.58
N LEU A 350 28.38 31.61 -2.29
CA LEU A 350 27.63 32.78 -1.83
C LEU A 350 28.21 34.08 -2.38
N SER A 351 29.51 34.30 -2.29
CA SER A 351 30.16 35.51 -2.83
C SER A 351 29.87 35.68 -4.31
N ARG A 352 29.99 34.59 -5.10
CA ARG A 352 29.65 34.58 -6.52
C ARG A 352 28.19 34.98 -6.77
N LEU A 353 27.25 34.38 -6.03
CA LEU A 353 25.83 34.70 -6.18
C LEU A 353 25.52 36.12 -5.73
N LEU A 354 26.13 36.64 -4.67
CA LEU A 354 25.87 37.98 -4.15
C LEU A 354 26.45 39.07 -5.08
N GLY A 355 27.62 38.81 -5.68
CA GLY A 355 28.31 39.73 -6.59
C GLY A 355 27.78 39.75 -8.03
N ASP A 356 27.17 38.66 -8.51
CA ASP A 356 26.74 38.53 -9.91
C ASP A 356 25.22 38.44 -10.06
N ALA A 357 24.59 39.58 -10.34
CA ALA A 357 23.15 39.67 -10.56
C ALA A 357 22.69 39.00 -11.87
N GLU A 358 23.56 38.91 -12.88
CA GLU A 358 23.24 38.24 -14.14
C GLU A 358 23.19 36.72 -13.96
N LEU A 359 24.18 36.16 -13.26
CA LEU A 359 24.16 34.76 -12.83
C LEU A 359 22.88 34.45 -12.04
N ARG A 360 22.50 35.30 -11.08
CA ARG A 360 21.26 35.08 -10.32
C ARG A 360 20.04 35.05 -11.22
N ARG A 361 19.89 36.02 -12.12
CA ARG A 361 18.77 36.07 -13.08
C ARG A 361 18.72 34.84 -13.98
N ARG A 362 19.87 34.41 -14.50
CA ARG A 362 19.98 33.23 -15.37
C ARG A 362 19.56 31.96 -14.63
N LEU A 363 20.15 31.69 -13.47
CA LEU A 363 19.83 30.50 -12.67
C LEU A 363 18.37 30.48 -12.21
N ALA A 364 17.85 31.61 -11.71
CA ALA A 364 16.46 31.73 -11.30
C ALA A 364 15.49 31.50 -12.47
N GLY A 365 15.79 32.05 -13.65
CA GLY A 365 14.97 31.83 -14.85
C GLY A 365 14.94 30.37 -15.29
N HIS A 366 16.06 29.65 -15.16
CA HIS A 366 16.14 28.22 -15.43
C HIS A 366 15.36 27.41 -14.38
N ALA A 367 15.51 27.77 -13.10
CA ALA A 367 14.82 27.14 -11.98
C ALA A 367 13.29 27.27 -12.10
N LEU A 368 12.79 28.46 -12.47
CA LEU A 368 11.37 28.72 -12.67
C LEU A 368 10.74 27.88 -13.79
N ARG A 369 11.50 27.56 -14.84
CA ARG A 369 11.04 26.64 -15.90
C ARG A 369 11.08 25.20 -15.43
N ALA A 370 12.18 24.78 -14.80
CA ALA A 370 12.36 23.41 -14.32
C ALA A 370 11.34 23.03 -13.24
N VAL A 371 10.99 23.96 -12.34
CA VAL A 371 10.11 23.68 -11.20
C VAL A 371 8.65 23.42 -11.62
N ARG A 372 8.23 23.80 -12.84
CA ARG A 372 6.87 23.56 -13.35
C ARG A 372 6.48 22.08 -13.39
N ARG A 373 7.44 21.17 -13.51
CA ARG A 373 7.16 19.71 -13.44
C ARG A 373 6.68 19.24 -12.06
N TYR A 374 6.88 20.06 -11.03
CA TYR A 374 6.46 19.79 -9.65
C TYR A 374 5.18 20.54 -9.28
N ASP A 375 4.42 21.03 -10.25
CA ASP A 375 3.12 21.63 -10.00
C ASP A 375 2.22 20.64 -9.22
N LEU A 376 1.60 21.16 -8.15
CA LEU A 376 0.76 20.36 -7.26
C LEU A 376 -0.36 19.62 -8.01
N ASP A 377 -0.98 20.24 -9.02
CA ASP A 377 -2.10 19.64 -9.74
C ASP A 377 -1.61 18.49 -10.62
N ARG A 378 -0.44 18.67 -11.24
CA ARG A 378 0.24 17.60 -11.98
C ARG A 378 0.60 16.43 -11.05
N VAL A 379 1.25 16.71 -9.93
CA VAL A 379 1.67 15.67 -8.96
C VAL A 379 0.45 14.93 -8.39
N ALA A 380 -0.63 15.65 -8.05
CA ALA A 380 -1.87 15.02 -7.59
C ALA A 380 -2.50 14.13 -8.68
N GLY A 381 -2.40 14.52 -9.95
CA GLY A 381 -2.79 13.69 -11.09
C GLY A 381 -1.98 12.40 -11.20
N GLU A 382 -0.65 12.48 -11.06
CA GLU A 382 0.22 11.28 -11.05
C GLU A 382 -0.12 10.33 -9.89
N VAL A 383 -0.48 10.85 -8.71
CA VAL A 383 -0.98 10.03 -7.59
C VAL A 383 -2.35 9.42 -7.89
N LEU A 384 -3.25 10.17 -8.55
CA LEU A 384 -4.56 9.67 -8.95
C LEU A 384 -4.46 8.53 -9.97
N GLU A 385 -3.52 8.58 -10.91
CA GLU A 385 -3.26 7.45 -11.83
C GLU A 385 -2.89 6.17 -11.07
N VAL A 386 -2.11 6.28 -9.98
CA VAL A 386 -1.82 5.13 -9.10
C VAL A 386 -3.09 4.62 -8.43
N TYR A 387 -3.96 5.52 -7.97
CA TYR A 387 -5.22 5.16 -7.34
C TYR A 387 -6.15 4.44 -8.30
N GLU A 388 -6.32 4.95 -9.52
CA GLU A 388 -7.19 4.37 -10.53
C GLU A 388 -6.71 2.97 -10.93
N GLU A 389 -5.41 2.78 -11.14
CA GLU A 389 -4.84 1.46 -11.43
C GLU A 389 -5.03 0.47 -10.28
N VAL A 390 -4.85 0.91 -9.04
CA VAL A 390 -5.03 0.03 -7.88
C VAL A 390 -6.51 -0.29 -7.66
N ALA A 391 -7.39 0.68 -7.86
CA ALA A 391 -8.83 0.52 -7.73
C ALA A 391 -9.41 -0.37 -8.84
N SER A 392 -8.88 -0.31 -10.07
CA SER A 392 -9.34 -1.12 -11.20
C SER A 392 -9.10 -2.62 -11.00
N ARG A 393 -8.21 -3.00 -10.07
CA ARG A 393 -8.00 -4.40 -9.66
C ARG A 393 -9.13 -4.95 -8.80
N ARG A 394 -10.01 -4.10 -8.26
CA ARG A 394 -11.20 -4.55 -7.52
C ARG A 394 -12.33 -4.82 -8.50
N ARG A 395 -13.04 -5.93 -8.33
CA ARG A 395 -14.27 -6.18 -9.09
C ARG A 395 -15.37 -5.20 -8.68
N HIS A 396 -16.17 -4.79 -9.66
CA HIS A 396 -17.43 -4.12 -9.35
C HIS A 396 -18.35 -5.09 -8.60
N PRO A 397 -19.11 -4.62 -7.60
CA PRO A 397 -20.08 -5.46 -6.92
C PRO A 397 -21.04 -6.09 -7.94
N LEU A 398 -21.16 -7.41 -7.92
CA LEU A 398 -22.15 -8.09 -8.75
C LEU A 398 -23.56 -7.71 -8.28
N PRO A 399 -24.51 -7.41 -9.19
CA PRO A 399 -25.87 -7.09 -8.80
C PRO A 399 -26.53 -8.27 -8.08
N ARG A 400 -27.19 -7.97 -6.97
CA ARG A 400 -27.84 -8.98 -6.12
C ARG A 400 -28.93 -9.73 -6.86
N ARG A 401 -29.00 -11.07 -6.72
CA ARG A 401 -30.14 -11.86 -7.19
C ARG A 401 -31.27 -11.79 -6.17
N ARG A 402 -32.50 -11.96 -6.65
CA ARG A 402 -33.62 -12.24 -5.75
C ARG A 402 -33.45 -13.70 -5.31
N ARG A 403 -33.08 -13.91 -4.05
CA ARG A 403 -32.82 -15.23 -3.46
C ARG A 403 -33.89 -16.25 -3.91
N GLN A 404 -33.47 -17.32 -4.57
CA GLN A 404 -34.41 -18.35 -5.03
C GLN A 404 -34.90 -19.20 -3.85
N GLN A 405 -36.04 -19.91 -4.03
CA GLN A 405 -36.63 -20.70 -2.95
C GLN A 405 -35.81 -21.94 -2.56
N ARG A 406 -34.90 -22.43 -3.43
CA ARG A 406 -34.07 -23.62 -3.17
C ARG A 406 -32.59 -23.23 -3.17
N GLU A 407 -31.95 -23.46 -2.03
CA GLU A 407 -30.51 -23.34 -1.83
C GLU A 407 -29.84 -24.66 -2.26
N LEU A 408 -28.75 -24.58 -3.03
CA LEU A 408 -27.91 -25.72 -3.38
C LEU A 408 -26.73 -25.83 -2.41
N PHE A 409 -26.33 -27.05 -2.10
CA PHE A 409 -25.12 -27.34 -1.34
C PHE A 409 -24.02 -27.91 -2.23
N ALA A 410 -22.89 -27.21 -2.28
CA ALA A 410 -21.79 -27.52 -3.18
C ALA A 410 -20.45 -27.69 -2.45
N ASP A 411 -19.60 -28.58 -2.97
CA ASP A 411 -18.18 -28.71 -2.56
C ASP A 411 -17.30 -28.61 -3.82
N PHE A 412 -16.46 -27.58 -3.88
CA PHE A 412 -15.73 -27.20 -5.09
C PHE A 412 -14.28 -27.69 -5.16
N HIS A 413 -13.86 -28.55 -4.22
CA HIS A 413 -12.49 -29.02 -4.17
C HIS A 413 -12.42 -30.46 -3.63
N ILE A 414 -12.47 -31.44 -4.53
CA ILE A 414 -12.43 -32.87 -4.23
C ILE A 414 -11.47 -33.56 -5.20
N HIS A 415 -10.65 -34.48 -4.67
CA HIS A 415 -9.72 -35.29 -5.47
C HIS A 415 -10.24 -36.73 -5.62
N SER A 416 -9.86 -37.40 -6.69
CA SER A 416 -10.24 -38.75 -7.07
C SER A 416 -9.02 -39.61 -7.37
N HIS A 417 -9.24 -40.87 -7.74
CA HIS A 417 -8.19 -41.80 -8.16
C HIS A 417 -7.42 -41.39 -9.43
N HIS A 418 -7.87 -40.34 -10.14
CA HIS A 418 -7.11 -39.72 -11.24
C HIS A 418 -6.04 -38.74 -10.74
N SER A 419 -6.11 -38.31 -9.48
CA SER A 419 -5.05 -37.55 -8.82
C SER A 419 -3.95 -38.47 -8.30
N LYS A 420 -2.69 -38.02 -8.42
CA LYS A 420 -1.48 -38.78 -8.07
C LYS A 420 -1.40 -39.23 -6.60
N ASP A 421 -2.13 -38.58 -5.71
CA ASP A 421 -2.07 -38.81 -4.26
C ASP A 421 -3.45 -39.07 -3.62
N CYS A 422 -4.43 -39.42 -4.43
CA CYS A 422 -5.74 -39.88 -4.00
C CYS A 422 -6.11 -41.21 -4.68
N THR A 423 -6.92 -42.03 -4.02
CA THR A 423 -7.36 -43.33 -4.56
C THR A 423 -8.86 -43.52 -4.50
N MET A 424 -9.62 -42.43 -4.29
CA MET A 424 -11.08 -42.49 -4.21
C MET A 424 -11.69 -42.74 -5.60
N PRO A 425 -12.42 -43.84 -5.82
CA PRO A 425 -13.15 -44.05 -7.06
C PRO A 425 -14.20 -42.95 -7.26
N VAL A 426 -14.38 -42.48 -8.50
CA VAL A 426 -15.34 -41.41 -8.81
C VAL A 426 -16.77 -41.80 -8.41
N ALA A 427 -17.17 -43.05 -8.65
CA ALA A 427 -18.47 -43.57 -8.24
C ALA A 427 -18.71 -43.45 -6.72
N ASP A 428 -17.68 -43.69 -5.90
CA ASP A 428 -17.78 -43.59 -4.44
C ASP A 428 -17.86 -42.13 -3.98
N ILE A 429 -17.18 -41.21 -4.69
CA ILE A 429 -17.29 -39.76 -4.45
C ILE A 429 -18.74 -39.30 -4.67
N LEU A 430 -19.35 -39.67 -5.80
CA LEU A 430 -20.73 -39.29 -6.14
C LEU A 430 -21.75 -39.93 -5.18
N GLN A 431 -21.55 -41.20 -4.83
CA GLN A 431 -22.36 -41.88 -3.82
C GLN A 431 -22.27 -41.15 -2.47
N ARG A 432 -21.05 -40.81 -2.04
CA ARG A 432 -20.83 -40.12 -0.79
C ARG A 432 -21.43 -38.72 -0.79
N ALA A 433 -21.30 -37.98 -1.89
CA ALA A 433 -21.89 -36.66 -2.07
C ALA A 433 -23.41 -36.68 -1.87
N ARG A 434 -24.09 -37.66 -2.49
CA ARG A 434 -25.53 -37.90 -2.28
C ARG A 434 -25.87 -38.18 -0.82
N GLU A 435 -25.11 -39.05 -0.15
CA GLU A 435 -25.34 -39.41 1.25
C GLU A 435 -25.20 -38.22 2.22
N VAL A 436 -24.30 -37.30 1.95
CA VAL A 436 -24.08 -36.11 2.80
C VAL A 436 -24.95 -34.92 2.41
N GLY A 437 -25.73 -35.05 1.33
CA GLY A 437 -26.68 -34.06 0.83
C GLY A 437 -26.04 -32.94 0.01
N LEU A 438 -24.98 -33.22 -0.75
CA LEU A 438 -24.45 -32.28 -1.74
C LEU A 438 -25.26 -32.37 -3.04
N ASP A 439 -25.71 -31.22 -3.53
CA ASP A 439 -26.37 -31.09 -4.84
C ASP A 439 -25.32 -30.95 -5.97
N VAL A 440 -24.14 -30.39 -5.66
CA VAL A 440 -23.08 -30.09 -6.62
C VAL A 440 -21.70 -30.52 -6.08
N VAL A 441 -20.87 -31.13 -6.93
CA VAL A 441 -19.45 -31.38 -6.63
C VAL A 441 -18.57 -30.89 -7.76
N ALA A 442 -17.39 -30.36 -7.43
CA ALA A 442 -16.29 -30.24 -8.39
C ALA A 442 -15.20 -31.25 -8.05
N ILE A 443 -14.85 -32.08 -9.04
CA ILE A 443 -13.66 -32.94 -8.95
C ILE A 443 -12.53 -32.19 -9.62
N THR A 444 -11.46 -31.95 -8.87
CA THR A 444 -10.35 -31.05 -9.21
C THR A 444 -9.03 -31.78 -9.03
N ASP A 445 -8.87 -32.89 -9.76
CA ASP A 445 -7.67 -33.73 -9.67
C ASP A 445 -6.40 -32.95 -10.03
N HIS A 446 -5.27 -33.32 -9.44
CA HIS A 446 -3.99 -32.68 -9.74
C HIS A 446 -3.56 -32.95 -11.18
N ASP A 447 -3.41 -31.88 -11.97
CA ASP A 447 -2.91 -31.90 -13.34
C ASP A 447 -3.73 -32.83 -14.29
N SER A 448 -5.03 -33.04 -13.99
CA SER A 448 -5.95 -33.88 -14.77
C SER A 448 -7.41 -33.44 -14.62
N ALA A 449 -8.14 -33.31 -15.74
CA ALA A 449 -9.60 -33.12 -15.74
C ALA A 449 -10.39 -34.44 -15.84
N GLU A 450 -9.72 -35.58 -16.04
CA GLU A 450 -10.33 -36.86 -16.39
C GLU A 450 -11.31 -37.38 -15.33
N GLY A 451 -11.00 -37.20 -14.04
CA GLY A 451 -11.91 -37.61 -12.97
C GLY A 451 -13.21 -36.80 -12.94
N GLY A 452 -13.15 -35.52 -13.31
CA GLY A 452 -14.33 -34.69 -13.50
C GLY A 452 -15.15 -35.11 -14.74
N LEU A 453 -14.48 -35.45 -15.84
CA LEU A 453 -15.12 -35.94 -17.07
C LEU A 453 -15.85 -37.27 -16.83
N GLU A 454 -15.20 -38.24 -16.16
CA GLU A 454 -15.82 -39.50 -15.73
C GLU A 454 -17.03 -39.25 -14.82
N ALA A 455 -16.89 -38.33 -13.85
CA ALA A 455 -17.97 -38.01 -12.92
C ALA A 455 -19.18 -37.41 -13.63
N ARG A 456 -18.95 -36.58 -14.66
CA ARG A 456 -20.01 -35.98 -15.47
C ARG A 456 -20.85 -37.04 -16.18
N GLU A 457 -20.24 -38.11 -16.68
CA GLU A 457 -20.94 -39.24 -17.30
C GLU A 457 -21.79 -40.04 -16.30
N LEU A 458 -21.36 -40.09 -15.04
CA LEU A 458 -22.03 -40.82 -13.96
C LEU A 458 -23.05 -39.97 -13.17
N ALA A 459 -23.02 -38.64 -13.31
CA ALA A 459 -23.76 -37.68 -12.50
C ALA A 459 -25.26 -38.00 -12.33
N ASP A 460 -25.96 -38.28 -13.44
CA ASP A 460 -27.40 -38.54 -13.46
C ASP A 460 -27.80 -39.77 -12.62
N ARG A 461 -26.92 -40.77 -12.54
CA ARG A 461 -27.15 -41.98 -11.74
C ARG A 461 -27.22 -41.69 -10.25
N TYR A 462 -26.48 -40.68 -9.79
CA TYR A 462 -26.38 -40.32 -8.37
C TYR A 462 -27.26 -39.11 -8.02
N GLY A 463 -27.77 -38.38 -9.02
CA GLY A 463 -28.55 -37.17 -8.81
C GLY A 463 -27.71 -36.03 -8.22
N VAL A 464 -26.42 -35.98 -8.56
CA VAL A 464 -25.46 -34.96 -8.13
C VAL A 464 -24.93 -34.26 -9.36
N ARG A 465 -25.02 -32.93 -9.41
CA ARG A 465 -24.46 -32.14 -10.50
C ARG A 465 -22.94 -32.11 -10.39
N VAL A 466 -22.23 -32.34 -11.48
CA VAL A 466 -20.77 -32.34 -11.52
C VAL A 466 -20.26 -31.11 -12.28
N VAL A 467 -19.31 -30.41 -11.67
CA VAL A 467 -18.47 -29.41 -12.32
C VAL A 467 -17.12 -30.06 -12.59
N VAL A 468 -16.76 -30.18 -13.86
CA VAL A 468 -15.44 -30.68 -14.26
C VAL A 468 -14.40 -29.64 -13.88
N GLY A 469 -13.38 -30.02 -13.13
CA GLY A 469 -12.28 -29.14 -12.80
C GLY A 469 -10.95 -29.85 -12.73
N GLU A 470 -9.91 -29.06 -12.48
CA GLU A 470 -8.53 -29.51 -12.40
C GLU A 470 -7.77 -28.56 -11.48
N GLU A 471 -6.99 -29.09 -10.53
CA GLU A 471 -6.01 -28.31 -9.77
C GLU A 471 -4.67 -28.35 -10.49
N VAL A 472 -4.40 -27.31 -11.28
CA VAL A 472 -3.24 -27.22 -12.15
C VAL A 472 -2.03 -26.74 -11.35
N LYS A 473 -0.94 -27.50 -11.39
CA LYS A 473 0.34 -27.08 -10.84
C LYS A 473 1.09 -26.21 -11.85
N THR A 474 1.18 -24.92 -11.57
CA THR A 474 1.92 -23.94 -12.37
C THR A 474 3.39 -23.85 -11.92
N SER A 475 4.23 -23.14 -12.67
CA SER A 475 5.60 -22.81 -12.25
C SER A 475 5.66 -21.86 -11.05
N GLU A 476 4.55 -21.23 -10.69
CA GLU A 476 4.48 -20.15 -9.71
C GLU A 476 3.48 -20.42 -8.58
N GLY A 477 2.82 -21.58 -8.52
CA GLY A 477 1.76 -21.89 -7.56
C GLY A 477 0.73 -22.86 -8.11
N GLU A 478 -0.41 -23.00 -7.44
CA GLU A 478 -1.55 -23.80 -7.88
C GLU A 478 -2.76 -22.91 -8.22
N VAL A 479 -3.56 -23.32 -9.20
CA VAL A 479 -4.82 -22.68 -9.59
C VAL A 479 -5.79 -23.76 -10.04
N ILE A 480 -7.07 -23.61 -9.69
CA ILE A 480 -8.12 -24.51 -10.15
C ILE A 480 -8.82 -23.89 -11.36
N GLY A 481 -8.94 -24.66 -12.43
CA GLY A 481 -9.90 -24.40 -13.50
C GLY A 481 -11.18 -25.17 -13.22
N LEU A 482 -12.34 -24.49 -13.26
CA LEU A 482 -13.65 -25.13 -13.20
C LEU A 482 -14.37 -24.98 -14.55
N PHE A 483 -15.32 -25.87 -14.83
CA PHE A 483 -16.05 -25.98 -16.10
C PHE A 483 -15.11 -26.27 -17.29
N LEU A 484 -14.15 -27.16 -17.09
CA LEU A 484 -13.22 -27.57 -18.12
C LEU A 484 -13.82 -28.65 -19.03
N GLU A 485 -13.41 -28.66 -20.29
CA GLU A 485 -13.75 -29.71 -21.26
C GLU A 485 -12.55 -30.62 -21.56
N ARG A 486 -11.33 -30.16 -21.26
CA ARG A 486 -10.09 -30.90 -21.44
C ARG A 486 -9.05 -30.51 -20.39
N THR A 487 -8.14 -31.44 -20.10
CA THR A 487 -7.00 -31.24 -19.20
C THR A 487 -6.11 -30.06 -19.67
N ILE A 488 -5.65 -29.26 -18.72
CA ILE A 488 -4.73 -28.14 -18.91
C ILE A 488 -3.28 -28.63 -18.79
N PRO A 489 -2.35 -28.19 -19.65
CA PRO A 489 -0.94 -28.55 -19.49
C PRO A 489 -0.35 -28.03 -18.16
N GLY A 490 0.19 -28.92 -17.33
CA GLY A 490 0.90 -28.54 -16.11
C GLY A 490 2.24 -27.84 -16.37
N GLY A 491 2.74 -27.09 -15.39
CA GLY A 491 4.05 -26.45 -15.40
C GLY A 491 4.14 -25.11 -16.15
N MET A 492 3.04 -24.63 -16.72
CA MET A 492 2.95 -23.29 -17.33
C MET A 492 3.07 -22.17 -16.27
N SER A 493 3.24 -20.92 -16.71
CA SER A 493 3.15 -19.77 -15.80
C SER A 493 1.76 -19.64 -15.21
N PHE A 494 1.62 -18.88 -14.12
CA PHE A 494 0.30 -18.65 -13.51
C PHE A 494 -0.65 -17.95 -14.49
N ALA A 495 -0.14 -16.97 -15.24
CA ALA A 495 -0.90 -16.21 -16.22
C ALA A 495 -1.31 -17.06 -17.43
N ASP A 496 -0.40 -17.88 -17.97
CA ASP A 496 -0.71 -18.76 -19.11
C ASP A 496 -1.73 -19.84 -18.73
N THR A 497 -1.63 -20.38 -17.51
CA THR A 497 -2.64 -21.31 -16.98
C THR A 497 -4.01 -20.66 -16.87
N ILE A 498 -4.10 -19.42 -16.36
CA ILE A 498 -5.36 -18.67 -16.34
C ILE A 498 -5.91 -18.49 -17.77
N ALA A 499 -5.05 -18.10 -18.72
CA ALA A 499 -5.47 -17.92 -20.11
C ALA A 499 -6.02 -19.23 -20.71
N ALA A 500 -5.39 -20.38 -20.43
CA ALA A 500 -5.83 -21.69 -20.89
C ALA A 500 -7.18 -22.12 -20.26
N ILE A 501 -7.42 -21.79 -18.98
CA ILE A 501 -8.72 -22.00 -18.34
C ILE A 501 -9.79 -21.14 -19.02
N LYS A 502 -9.49 -19.85 -19.25
CA LYS A 502 -10.41 -18.90 -19.89
C LYS A 502 -10.71 -19.25 -21.35
N GLU A 503 -9.76 -19.84 -22.08
CA GLU A 503 -9.97 -20.31 -23.46
C GLU A 503 -11.09 -21.35 -23.56
N GLN A 504 -11.29 -22.15 -22.50
CA GLN A 504 -12.37 -23.13 -22.41
C GLN A 504 -13.69 -22.54 -21.89
N GLY A 505 -13.75 -21.22 -21.62
CA GLY A 505 -14.89 -20.60 -20.93
C GLY A 505 -14.96 -20.95 -19.43
N GLY A 506 -13.86 -21.46 -18.88
CA GLY A 506 -13.77 -21.92 -17.50
C GLY A 506 -13.71 -20.79 -16.47
N ILE A 507 -13.96 -21.15 -15.22
CA ILE A 507 -13.86 -20.26 -14.07
C ILE A 507 -12.50 -20.46 -13.40
N VAL A 508 -11.80 -19.35 -13.15
CA VAL A 508 -10.52 -19.32 -12.44
C VAL A 508 -10.78 -19.29 -10.94
N TYR A 509 -10.54 -20.41 -10.29
CA TYR A 509 -10.71 -20.60 -8.85
C TYR A 509 -9.33 -20.64 -8.18
N LEU A 510 -9.09 -19.77 -7.21
CA LEU A 510 -7.83 -19.71 -6.48
C LEU A 510 -7.92 -20.60 -5.21
N PRO A 511 -7.30 -21.80 -5.20
CA PRO A 511 -7.34 -22.70 -4.05
C PRO A 511 -6.38 -22.23 -2.96
N HIS A 512 -6.78 -22.41 -1.69
CA HIS A 512 -5.96 -22.22 -0.48
C HIS A 512 -4.77 -21.21 -0.56
N PRO A 513 -4.97 -19.96 -1.01
CA PRO A 513 -3.88 -19.10 -1.56
C PRO A 513 -2.80 -18.66 -0.59
N PHE A 514 -2.99 -18.90 0.69
CA PHE A 514 -2.07 -18.52 1.75
C PHE A 514 -1.54 -19.71 2.54
N ASP A 515 -1.83 -20.95 2.13
CA ASP A 515 -1.27 -22.14 2.75
C ASP A 515 0.22 -22.29 2.43
N ARG A 516 1.05 -21.80 3.36
CA ARG A 516 2.51 -21.85 3.23
C ARG A 516 3.11 -23.24 3.38
N LEU A 517 2.30 -24.27 3.60
CA LEU A 517 2.73 -25.66 3.59
C LEU A 517 2.64 -26.29 2.18
N HIS A 518 1.97 -25.63 1.24
CA HIS A 518 1.81 -26.04 -0.15
C HIS A 518 2.43 -25.01 -1.13
N THR A 519 2.37 -25.31 -2.42
CA THR A 519 2.96 -24.45 -3.46
C THR A 519 1.94 -23.39 -3.87
N VAL A 520 1.99 -22.22 -3.23
CA VAL A 520 1.03 -21.13 -3.49
C VAL A 520 1.66 -19.96 -4.27
N PRO A 521 0.86 -19.22 -5.06
CA PRO A 521 1.32 -18.02 -5.74
C PRO A 521 1.91 -16.97 -4.81
N SER A 522 3.02 -16.34 -5.23
CA SER A 522 3.60 -15.23 -4.48
C SER A 522 2.64 -14.03 -4.45
N PRO A 523 2.71 -13.13 -3.45
CA PRO A 523 1.88 -11.93 -3.42
C PRO A 523 2.00 -11.05 -4.68
N ALA A 524 3.18 -11.04 -5.33
CA ALA A 524 3.39 -10.30 -6.57
C ALA A 524 2.63 -10.94 -7.75
N VAL A 525 2.66 -12.27 -7.86
CA VAL A 525 1.91 -13.03 -8.88
C VAL A 525 0.40 -12.86 -8.68
N LEU A 526 -0.08 -12.97 -7.43
CA LEU A 526 -1.50 -12.72 -7.12
C LEU A 526 -1.94 -11.31 -7.54
N ARG A 527 -1.17 -10.27 -7.18
CA ARG A 527 -1.51 -8.88 -7.55
C ARG A 527 -1.52 -8.65 -9.06
N ALA A 528 -0.62 -9.29 -9.80
CA ALA A 528 -0.53 -9.13 -11.25
C ALA A 528 -1.73 -9.76 -11.98
N ASN A 529 -2.33 -10.81 -11.40
CA ASN A 529 -3.40 -11.59 -12.04
C ASN A 529 -4.75 -11.49 -11.33
N VAL A 530 -4.89 -10.68 -10.28
CA VAL A 530 -6.10 -10.64 -9.44
C VAL A 530 -7.37 -10.26 -10.21
N ALA A 531 -7.24 -9.49 -11.29
CA ALA A 531 -8.36 -9.11 -12.14
C ALA A 531 -8.98 -10.34 -12.84
N ASP A 532 -8.16 -11.33 -13.18
CA ASP A 532 -8.55 -12.52 -13.93
C ASP A 532 -8.97 -13.70 -13.05
N ILE A 533 -8.79 -13.59 -11.72
CA ILE A 533 -9.28 -14.54 -10.74
C ILE A 533 -10.77 -14.31 -10.50
N ASP A 534 -11.59 -15.35 -10.64
CA ASP A 534 -13.04 -15.25 -10.52
C ASP A 534 -13.56 -15.61 -9.13
N VAL A 535 -12.92 -16.55 -8.45
CA VAL A 535 -13.35 -17.10 -7.17
C VAL A 535 -12.13 -17.35 -6.29
N VAL A 536 -12.27 -17.13 -4.98
CA VAL A 536 -11.23 -17.46 -4.00
C VAL A 536 -11.78 -18.47 -2.99
N GLU A 537 -11.02 -19.55 -2.76
CA GLU A 537 -11.27 -20.46 -1.65
C GLU A 537 -10.91 -19.78 -0.32
N VAL A 538 -11.92 -19.27 0.38
CA VAL A 538 -11.72 -18.58 1.66
C VAL A 538 -11.78 -19.53 2.85
N PHE A 539 -12.33 -20.74 2.66
CA PHE A 539 -12.33 -21.76 3.68
C PHE A 539 -12.00 -23.14 3.13
N ASN A 540 -10.84 -23.63 3.51
CA ASN A 540 -10.41 -25.00 3.28
C ASN A 540 -10.35 -25.75 4.62
N SER A 541 -11.11 -26.84 4.76
CA SER A 541 -11.19 -27.60 6.02
C SER A 541 -9.96 -28.45 6.31
N ARG A 542 -9.08 -28.64 5.34
CA ARG A 542 -7.87 -29.44 5.48
C ARG A 542 -6.69 -28.64 5.98
N LEU A 543 -6.74 -27.31 6.08
CA LEU A 543 -5.62 -26.46 6.49
C LEU A 543 -5.11 -26.71 7.92
N ALA A 544 -3.80 -26.50 8.13
CA ALA A 544 -3.14 -26.79 9.42
C ALA A 544 -3.36 -25.65 10.42
N PHE A 545 -3.40 -24.45 9.86
CA PHE A 545 -3.44 -23.20 10.59
C PHE A 545 -4.67 -22.41 10.13
N PRO A 546 -5.70 -22.24 11.00
CA PRO A 546 -6.92 -21.51 10.65
C PRO A 546 -6.67 -20.08 10.14
N GLY A 547 -5.56 -19.45 10.55
CA GLY A 547 -5.19 -18.11 10.10
C GLY A 547 -4.95 -17.97 8.59
N PHE A 548 -4.76 -19.07 7.84
CA PHE A 548 -4.70 -19.01 6.38
C PHE A 548 -6.07 -18.72 5.75
N ASN A 549 -7.15 -19.28 6.31
CA ASN A 549 -8.52 -18.96 5.88
C ASN A 549 -8.85 -17.48 6.15
N GLU A 550 -8.42 -16.94 7.30
CA GLU A 550 -8.61 -15.51 7.60
C GLU A 550 -7.89 -14.59 6.60
N LEU A 551 -6.71 -14.98 6.11
CA LEU A 551 -6.00 -14.24 5.06
C LEU A 551 -6.72 -14.32 3.71
N ALA A 552 -7.28 -15.48 3.37
CA ALA A 552 -8.05 -15.69 2.15
C ALA A 552 -9.36 -14.87 2.16
N GLU A 553 -10.10 -14.88 3.28
CA GLU A 553 -11.28 -14.03 3.48
C GLU A 553 -10.94 -12.54 3.30
N ARG A 554 -9.82 -12.07 3.87
CA ARG A 554 -9.37 -10.69 3.72
C ARG A 554 -8.99 -10.34 2.29
N PHE A 555 -8.31 -11.24 1.58
CA PHE A 555 -7.95 -11.06 0.18
C PHE A 555 -9.20 -10.96 -0.70
N ALA A 556 -10.15 -11.89 -0.54
CA ALA A 556 -11.41 -11.86 -1.27
C ALA A 556 -12.19 -10.55 -1.01
N ARG A 557 -12.29 -10.11 0.25
CA ARG A 557 -12.91 -8.83 0.62
C ARG A 557 -12.19 -7.64 -0.01
N ARG A 558 -10.85 -7.64 0.01
CA ARG A 558 -10.01 -6.57 -0.56
C ARG A 558 -10.32 -6.35 -2.04
N TYR A 559 -10.43 -7.40 -2.83
CA TYR A 559 -10.65 -7.27 -4.29
C TYR A 559 -12.11 -7.49 -4.72
N ARG A 560 -13.03 -7.68 -3.77
CA ARG A 560 -14.46 -8.00 -4.01
C ARG A 560 -14.64 -9.25 -4.86
N LEU A 561 -13.81 -10.27 -4.60
CA LEU A 561 -13.91 -11.57 -5.25
C LEU A 561 -14.96 -12.44 -4.55
N PRO A 562 -15.83 -13.14 -5.30
CA PRO A 562 -16.69 -14.19 -4.75
C PRO A 562 -15.90 -15.19 -3.91
N ALA A 563 -16.46 -15.51 -2.74
CA ALA A 563 -15.88 -16.44 -1.80
C ALA A 563 -16.48 -17.83 -2.00
N ALA A 564 -15.64 -18.85 -2.00
CA ALA A 564 -16.04 -20.24 -2.01
C ALA A 564 -15.31 -21.01 -0.90
N ALA A 565 -15.70 -22.26 -0.73
CA ALA A 565 -15.15 -23.17 0.25
C ALA A 565 -15.04 -24.57 -0.34
N GLY A 566 -13.99 -25.28 0.04
CA GLY A 566 -13.65 -26.58 -0.48
C GLY A 566 -13.19 -27.51 0.63
N SER A 567 -13.52 -28.81 0.51
CA SER A 567 -13.07 -29.79 1.50
C SER A 567 -11.61 -30.21 1.31
N ASP A 568 -11.06 -30.06 0.09
CA ASP A 568 -9.77 -30.62 -0.32
C ASP A 568 -9.71 -32.14 0.00
N ALA A 569 -10.83 -32.82 -0.27
CA ALA A 569 -11.04 -34.19 0.16
C ALA A 569 -10.20 -35.17 -0.67
N HIS A 570 -9.37 -35.93 0.04
CA HIS A 570 -8.60 -37.06 -0.49
C HIS A 570 -9.06 -38.41 0.05
N VAL A 571 -10.06 -38.40 0.95
CA VAL A 571 -10.65 -39.56 1.62
C VAL A 571 -12.17 -39.34 1.73
N LEU A 572 -12.97 -40.41 1.61
CA LEU A 572 -14.45 -40.29 1.54
C LEU A 572 -15.05 -39.58 2.77
N PRO A 573 -14.55 -39.79 4.00
CA PRO A 573 -15.04 -39.04 5.17
C PRO A 573 -14.72 -37.54 5.17
N GLY A 574 -13.85 -37.07 4.27
CA GLY A 574 -13.54 -35.66 4.07
C GLY A 574 -14.61 -34.90 3.29
N ILE A 575 -15.35 -35.59 2.40
CA ILE A 575 -16.40 -34.98 1.57
C ILE A 575 -17.53 -34.47 2.47
N GLY A 576 -17.93 -33.21 2.26
CA GLY A 576 -18.98 -32.54 3.04
C GLY A 576 -18.56 -32.05 4.44
N THR A 577 -17.26 -32.05 4.75
CA THR A 577 -16.72 -31.37 5.95
C THR A 577 -16.79 -29.84 5.85
N THR A 578 -16.89 -29.33 4.63
CA THR A 578 -17.13 -27.94 4.26
C THR A 578 -18.02 -27.94 3.03
N LEU A 579 -18.92 -26.96 2.92
CA LEU A 579 -19.73 -26.76 1.73
C LEU A 579 -20.18 -25.30 1.57
N CYS A 580 -20.49 -24.91 0.34
CA CYS A 580 -21.11 -23.65 -0.03
C CYS A 580 -22.63 -23.83 -0.16
N GLY A 581 -23.40 -23.10 0.64
CA GLY A 581 -24.83 -22.91 0.39
C GLY A 581 -25.02 -21.72 -0.55
N MET A 582 -25.55 -21.96 -1.75
CA MET A 582 -25.64 -20.94 -2.80
C MET A 582 -26.95 -21.02 -3.60
N ASP A 583 -27.25 -19.97 -4.35
CA ASP A 583 -28.35 -19.99 -5.33
C ASP A 583 -28.04 -20.96 -6.50
N ASP A 584 -29.07 -21.42 -7.19
CA ASP A 584 -28.90 -22.23 -8.39
C ASP A 584 -28.23 -21.43 -9.54
N PHE A 585 -27.49 -22.14 -10.37
CA PHE A 585 -26.75 -21.64 -11.53
C PHE A 585 -26.91 -22.60 -12.71
N THR A 586 -26.74 -22.09 -13.91
CA THR A 586 -26.90 -22.86 -15.17
C THR A 586 -25.57 -23.19 -15.83
N GLY A 587 -24.54 -22.38 -15.58
CA GLY A 587 -23.22 -22.55 -16.17
C GLY A 587 -22.20 -21.54 -15.61
N PRO A 588 -21.02 -21.42 -16.24
CA PRO A 588 -19.95 -20.55 -15.75
C PRO A 588 -20.37 -19.07 -15.67
N ASP A 589 -21.19 -18.58 -16.63
CA ASP A 589 -21.59 -17.17 -16.72
C ASP A 589 -22.35 -16.63 -15.50
N ASP A 590 -23.16 -17.48 -14.84
CA ASP A 590 -23.91 -17.10 -13.64
C ASP A 590 -23.40 -17.73 -12.34
N PHE A 591 -22.39 -18.58 -12.43
CA PHE A 591 -21.75 -19.25 -11.28
C PHE A 591 -21.16 -18.27 -10.27
N ALA A 592 -20.31 -17.34 -10.71
CA ALA A 592 -19.65 -16.36 -9.83
C ALA A 592 -20.67 -15.47 -9.11
N ARG A 593 -21.80 -15.15 -9.78
CA ARG A 593 -22.90 -14.39 -9.19
C ARG A 593 -23.67 -15.22 -8.17
N ALA A 594 -23.92 -16.50 -8.42
CA ALA A 594 -24.55 -17.40 -7.45
C ALA A 594 -23.67 -17.58 -6.20
N LEU A 595 -22.34 -17.61 -6.36
CA LEU A 595 -21.39 -17.65 -5.26
C LEU A 595 -21.28 -16.33 -4.46
N ALA A 596 -21.51 -15.19 -5.09
CA ALA A 596 -21.36 -13.88 -4.44
C ALA A 596 -22.27 -13.68 -3.22
N GLU A 597 -23.40 -14.41 -3.17
CA GLU A 597 -24.35 -14.43 -2.04
C GLU A 597 -24.29 -15.72 -1.22
N SER A 598 -23.30 -16.57 -1.50
CA SER A 598 -23.18 -17.87 -0.84
C SER A 598 -22.82 -17.73 0.65
N ARG A 599 -23.20 -18.74 1.42
CA ARG A 599 -22.77 -18.91 2.81
C ARG A 599 -21.91 -20.16 2.93
N ILE A 600 -20.88 -20.07 3.76
CA ILE A 600 -20.00 -21.21 4.05
C ILE A 600 -20.59 -21.99 5.22
N VAL A 601 -20.85 -23.27 5.01
CA VAL A 601 -21.33 -24.20 6.03
C VAL A 601 -20.17 -25.13 6.40
N ARG A 602 -19.87 -25.19 7.69
CA ARG A 602 -18.74 -25.95 8.23
C ARG A 602 -19.29 -27.15 9.01
N ARG A 603 -18.82 -28.36 8.69
CA ARG A 603 -19.07 -29.62 9.43
C ARG A 603 -17.72 -30.24 9.81
N PRO A 604 -16.89 -29.54 10.60
CA PRO A 604 -15.48 -29.89 10.77
C PRO A 604 -15.33 -31.27 11.41
N ARG A 605 -14.42 -32.07 10.87
CA ARG A 605 -13.91 -33.30 11.48
C ARG A 605 -12.45 -33.09 11.88
N SER A 606 -11.94 -33.93 12.78
CA SER A 606 -10.54 -33.84 13.23
C SER A 606 -9.58 -33.98 12.03
N ARG A 607 -8.72 -32.98 11.80
CA ARG A 607 -7.70 -33.02 10.74
C ARG A 607 -6.75 -34.20 10.92
N LEU A 608 -6.33 -34.50 12.15
CA LEU A 608 -5.49 -35.65 12.45
C LEU A 608 -6.17 -36.97 12.06
N TYR A 609 -7.47 -37.08 12.29
CA TYR A 609 -8.26 -38.23 11.87
C TYR A 609 -8.29 -38.36 10.34
N LEU A 610 -8.59 -37.28 9.61
CA LEU A 610 -8.61 -37.31 8.15
C LEU A 610 -7.21 -37.61 7.56
N GLN A 611 -6.14 -37.07 8.14
CA GLN A 611 -4.77 -37.36 7.72
C GLN A 611 -4.37 -38.81 7.99
N SER A 612 -4.76 -39.38 9.14
CA SER A 612 -4.51 -40.81 9.44
C SER A 612 -5.19 -41.73 8.43
N LEU A 613 -6.42 -41.40 8.01
CA LEU A 613 -7.14 -42.18 6.99
C LEU A 613 -6.44 -42.09 5.64
N LYS A 614 -5.96 -40.90 5.23
CA LYS A 614 -5.20 -40.75 3.97
C LYS A 614 -3.96 -41.62 3.99
N LEU A 615 -3.17 -41.56 5.06
CA LEU A 615 -1.94 -42.35 5.20
C LEU A 615 -2.22 -43.86 5.11
N LEU A 616 -3.26 -44.34 5.81
CA LEU A 616 -3.68 -45.74 5.75
C LEU A 616 -4.09 -46.15 4.33
N GLN A 617 -4.91 -45.32 3.67
CA GLN A 617 -5.41 -45.57 2.32
C GLN A 617 -4.27 -45.60 1.29
N THR A 618 -3.31 -44.67 1.35
CA THR A 618 -2.14 -44.65 0.45
C THR A 618 -1.18 -45.80 0.72
N THR A 619 -0.99 -46.18 1.99
CA THR A 619 -0.11 -47.30 2.35
C THR A 619 -0.69 -48.63 1.89
N MET A 620 -1.99 -48.86 2.11
CA MET A 620 -2.68 -50.08 1.67
C MET A 620 -2.77 -50.19 0.13
N ALA A 621 -3.03 -49.09 -0.57
CA ALA A 621 -3.04 -49.08 -2.04
C ALA A 621 -1.63 -49.37 -2.63
N GLY A 622 -0.57 -48.87 -1.98
CA GLY A 622 0.81 -49.18 -2.35
C GLY A 622 1.17 -50.66 -2.21
N VAL A 623 0.64 -51.34 -1.20
CA VAL A 623 0.82 -52.80 -1.01
C VAL A 623 0.10 -53.59 -2.13
N SER A 624 -1.10 -53.18 -2.54
CA SER A 624 -1.85 -53.84 -3.62
C SER A 624 -1.23 -53.71 -5.02
N ARG A 625 -0.39 -52.68 -5.26
CA ARG A 625 0.38 -52.52 -6.52
C ARG A 625 1.70 -53.29 -6.53
N GLY A 626 2.15 -53.85 -5.40
CA GLY A 626 3.41 -54.58 -5.26
C GLY A 626 3.33 -56.09 -5.54
N GLU A 627 2.14 -56.66 -5.71
CA GLU A 627 1.94 -58.12 -5.87
C GLU A 627 1.81 -58.58 -7.33
N GLY A 628 2.20 -57.75 -8.30
CA GLY A 628 1.96 -58.01 -9.72
C GLY A 628 3.19 -58.00 -10.61
N GLN A 629 4.29 -58.67 -10.24
CA GLN A 629 5.34 -59.12 -11.17
C GLN A 629 6.29 -60.10 -10.44
N VAL A 630 5.89 -61.37 -10.38
CA VAL A 630 6.81 -62.49 -10.15
C VAL A 630 6.79 -63.30 -11.43
N GLU A 631 7.84 -63.18 -12.23
CA GLU A 631 8.08 -64.11 -13.34
C GLU A 631 8.26 -65.53 -12.77
N PRO A 632 7.64 -66.56 -13.37
CA PRO A 632 7.84 -67.93 -12.93
C PRO A 632 9.22 -68.44 -13.38
N PRO A 633 9.86 -69.33 -12.61
CA PRO A 633 11.23 -69.73 -12.89
C PRO A 633 11.29 -70.76 -14.03
N ALA A 634 12.19 -70.50 -14.99
CA ALA A 634 13.03 -71.49 -15.67
C ALA A 634 14.25 -70.80 -16.28
#